data_AF-A0A3D5HRJ4-F1
#
_entry.id   AF-A0A3D5HRJ4-F1
#
_cell.length_a   1.000
_cell.length_b   1.000
_cell.length_c   1.000
_cell.angle_alpha   90.00
_cell.angle_beta   90.00
_cell.angle_gamma   90.00
#
_symmetry.space_group_name_H-M   'P 1'
#
loop_
_entity.id
_entity.type
_entity.pdbx_description
1 polymer ?
#
loop_
_entity_poly.entity_id
_entity_poly.type
_entity_poly.pdbx_seq_one_letter_code
_entity_poly.pdbx_strand_id
1 'polypeptide(L)' 'MSIRLLSLAICYLWCCSVSYGQSIRINEVQASNTVYQDEDGDTPDWIELHNLSTEAINLEGWSLTDKIGYEPYWTFTNK' A
#
# COMPACT_ATOMS: atom_id res chain seq x y z
N MET A 1 -36.11 27.23 -12.11
CA MET A 1 -34.71 26.81 -11.90
C MET A 1 -34.25 26.12 -13.17
N SER A 2 -33.29 26.68 -13.91
CA SER A 2 -33.00 26.27 -15.29
C SER A 2 -32.22 24.94 -15.32
N ILE A 3 -32.58 24.05 -16.24
CA ILE A 3 -31.90 22.76 -16.45
C ILE A 3 -30.39 22.94 -16.69
N ARG A 4 -29.98 24.11 -17.23
CA ARG A 4 -28.57 24.47 -17.46
C ARG A 4 -27.76 24.63 -16.17
N LEU A 5 -28.36 25.18 -15.11
CA LEU A 5 -27.71 25.29 -13.79
C LEU A 5 -27.55 23.92 -13.12
N LEU A 6 -28.53 23.03 -13.34
CA LEU A 6 -28.49 21.65 -12.81
C LEU A 6 -27.41 20.80 -13.51
N SER A 7 -27.26 20.94 -14.83
CA SER A 7 -26.23 20.24 -15.60
C SER A 7 -24.80 20.70 -15.26
N LEU A 8 -24.60 21.99 -14.96
CA LEU A 8 -23.30 22.51 -14.52
C LEU A 8 -22.91 21.97 -13.13
N ALA A 9 -23.87 21.88 -12.20
CA ALA A 9 -23.62 21.31 -10.87
C ALA A 9 -23.30 19.82 -10.91
N ILE A 10 -23.96 19.04 -11.79
CA ILE A 10 -23.68 17.61 -11.98
C ILE A 10 -22.31 17.39 -12.62
N CYS A 11 -21.92 18.19 -13.61
CA CYS A 11 -20.55 18.15 -14.17
C CYS A 11 -19.48 18.50 -13.11
N TYR A 12 -19.76 19.45 -12.21
CA TYR A 12 -18.84 19.81 -11.14
C TYR A 12 -18.68 18.69 -10.09
N LEU A 13 -19.77 18.01 -9.75
CA LEU A 13 -19.76 16.85 -8.85
C LEU A 13 -19.03 15.63 -9.45
N TRP A 14 -19.08 15.45 -10.77
CA TRP A 14 -18.37 14.36 -11.48
C TRP A 14 -16.89 14.67 -11.74
N CYS A 15 -16.51 15.96 -11.74
CA CYS A 15 -15.13 16.39 -11.90
C CYS A 15 -14.31 16.30 -10.60
N CYS A 16 -14.98 16.12 -9.45
CA CYS A 16 -14.34 15.88 -8.17
C CYS A 16 -13.71 14.48 -8.18
N SER A 17 -12.50 14.39 -8.72
CA SER A 17 -11.73 13.16 -8.78
C SER A 17 -11.38 12.76 -7.36
N VAL A 18 -11.87 11.60 -6.91
CA VAL A 18 -11.39 10.99 -5.66
C VAL A 18 -9.91 10.67 -5.88
N SER A 19 -9.03 11.33 -5.13
CA SER A 19 -7.62 10.96 -5.09
C SER A 19 -7.50 9.71 -4.22
N TYR A 20 -7.25 8.56 -4.82
CA TYR A 20 -6.90 7.36 -4.08
C TYR A 20 -5.44 7.48 -3.59
N GLY A 21 -5.23 7.38 -2.28
CA GLY A 21 -3.89 7.17 -1.72
C GLY A 21 -3.37 5.76 -2.06
N GLN A 22 -2.10 5.49 -1.80
CA GLN A 22 -1.57 4.13 -1.91
C GLN A 22 -2.37 3.18 -1.00
N SER A 23 -2.87 2.09 -1.58
CA SER A 23 -3.69 1.11 -0.86
C SER A 23 -2.87 0.19 0.05
N ILE A 24 -1.59 -0.03 -0.28
CA ILE A 24 -0.63 -0.76 0.56
C ILE A 24 0.30 0.24 1.24
N ARG A 25 0.52 0.07 2.54
CA ARG A 25 1.53 0.82 3.31
C ARG A 25 2.35 -0.09 4.19
N ILE A 26 3.55 0.35 4.54
CA ILE A 26 4.28 -0.18 5.70
C ILE A 26 3.55 0.35 6.94
N ASN A 27 3.01 -0.55 7.76
CA ASN A 27 2.24 -0.21 8.96
C ASN A 27 3.10 -0.22 10.21
N GLU A 28 4.05 -1.15 10.30
CA GLU A 28 5.01 -1.26 11.40
C GLU A 28 6.38 -1.69 10.87
N VAL A 29 7.42 -1.30 11.61
CA VAL A 29 8.80 -1.74 11.42
C VAL A 29 9.36 -2.12 12.78
N GLN A 30 9.80 -3.37 12.92
CA GLN A 30 10.50 -3.87 14.09
C GLN A 30 11.95 -4.16 13.71
N ALA A 31 12.84 -3.27 14.14
CA ALA A 31 14.28 -3.42 13.94
C ALA A 31 14.96 -3.83 15.25
N SER A 32 16.02 -4.62 15.16
CA SER A 32 16.69 -5.24 16.32
C SER A 32 15.72 -6.00 17.22
N ASN A 33 14.88 -6.83 16.61
CA ASN A 33 13.90 -7.64 17.33
C ASN A 33 14.61 -8.60 18.30
N THR A 34 14.16 -8.62 19.55
CA THR A 34 14.67 -9.52 20.61
C THR A 34 13.55 -10.21 21.38
N VAL A 35 12.30 -9.97 20.98
CA VAL A 35 11.11 -10.32 21.76
C VAL A 35 10.23 -11.30 21.00
N TYR A 36 9.99 -11.06 19.71
CA TYR A 36 9.06 -11.87 18.92
C TYR A 36 9.80 -12.95 18.16
N GLN A 37 9.56 -14.20 18.55
CA GLN A 37 10.17 -15.36 17.88
C GLN A 37 9.34 -15.81 16.67
N ASP A 38 10.00 -16.27 15.62
CA ASP A 38 9.38 -16.96 14.49
C ASP A 38 9.20 -18.47 14.76
N GLU A 39 8.77 -19.23 13.74
CA GLU A 39 8.55 -20.67 13.82
C GLU A 39 9.81 -21.50 14.09
N ASP A 40 11.00 -20.95 13.80
CA ASP A 40 12.29 -21.60 14.02
C ASP A 40 12.91 -21.20 15.37
N GLY A 41 12.26 -20.27 16.09
CA GLY A 41 12.70 -19.76 17.39
C GLY A 41 13.67 -18.57 17.31
N ASP A 42 13.90 -18.05 16.11
CA ASP A 42 14.74 -16.89 15.86
C ASP A 42 13.95 -15.58 16.06
N THR A 43 14.66 -14.45 16.20
CA THR A 43 14.06 -13.13 16.40
C THR A 43 14.40 -12.19 15.24
N PRO A 44 13.96 -12.49 14.00
CA PRO A 44 14.31 -11.67 12.85
C PRO A 44 13.68 -10.28 12.94
N ASP A 45 14.33 -9.32 12.29
CA ASP A 45 13.73 -8.04 11.98
C ASP A 45 12.59 -8.23 10.98
N TRP A 46 11.53 -7.43 11.13
CA TRP A 46 10.36 -7.56 10.29
C TRP A 46 9.68 -6.22 10.03
N ILE A 47 8.86 -6.22 8.99
CA ILE A 47 7.94 -5.13 8.68
C ILE A 47 6.53 -5.68 8.50
N GLU A 48 5.53 -4.87 8.78
CA GLU A 48 4.14 -5.19 8.48
C GLU A 48 3.68 -4.39 7.27
N LEU A 49 3.06 -5.08 6.30
CA LEU A 49 2.33 -4.45 5.22
C LEU A 49 0.84 -4.50 5.51
N HIS A 50 0.17 -3.36 5.43
CA HIS A 50 -1.28 -3.27 5.61
C HIS A 50 -1.95 -2.82 4.32
N ASN A 51 -2.94 -3.60 3.89
CA ASN A 51 -3.84 -3.27 2.80
C ASN A 51 -5.06 -2.52 3.34
N LEU A 52 -5.17 -1.23 3.00
CA LEU A 52 -6.27 -0.35 3.37
C LEU A 52 -7.48 -0.48 2.44
N SER A 53 -7.37 -1.23 1.35
CA SER A 53 -8.48 -1.47 0.44
C SER A 53 -9.38 -2.62 0.92
N THR A 54 -10.57 -2.70 0.34
CA THR A 54 -11.51 -3.80 0.61
C THR A 54 -11.23 -5.04 -0.24
N GLU A 55 -10.30 -4.95 -1.20
CA GLU A 55 -10.01 -6.00 -2.18
C GLU A 55 -8.62 -6.57 -1.98
N ALA A 56 -8.40 -7.81 -2.43
CA ALA A 56 -7.07 -8.39 -2.46
C ALA A 56 -6.19 -7.66 -3.49
N ILE A 57 -4.94 -7.38 -3.13
CA ILE A 57 -3.93 -6.77 -4.01
C ILE A 57 -2.85 -7.81 -4.30
N ASN A 58 -2.60 -8.07 -5.57
CA ASN A 58 -1.48 -8.91 -5.99
C ASN A 58 -0.17 -8.15 -5.83
N LEU A 59 0.73 -8.66 -5.00
CA LEU A 59 2.07 -8.10 -4.77
C LEU A 59 3.13 -8.69 -5.70
N GLU A 60 2.79 -9.61 -6.61
CA GLU A 60 3.75 -10.18 -7.55
C GLU A 60 4.53 -9.10 -8.31
N GLY A 61 5.86 -9.21 -8.28
CA GLY A 61 6.78 -8.25 -8.89
C GLY A 61 6.97 -6.95 -8.10
N TRP A 62 6.25 -6.74 -6.99
CA TRP A 62 6.57 -5.66 -6.06
C TRP A 62 7.87 -5.97 -5.34
N SER A 63 8.55 -4.92 -4.88
CA SER A 63 9.85 -5.08 -4.27
C SER A 63 10.12 -4.09 -3.14
N LEU A 64 10.95 -4.49 -2.18
CA LEU A 64 11.43 -3.65 -1.10
C LEU A 64 12.88 -3.23 -1.28
N THR A 65 13.14 -1.95 -1.00
CA THR A 65 14.48 -1.34 -0.98
C THR A 65 14.51 -0.21 0.05
N ASP A 66 15.68 -0.01 0.66
CA ASP A 66 15.98 1.17 1.48
C ASP A 66 16.70 2.27 0.68
N LYS A 67 17.02 2.00 -0.59
CA LYS A 67 17.88 2.85 -1.41
C LYS A 67 17.31 3.08 -2.80
N ILE A 68 16.96 4.33 -3.08
CA ILE A 68 16.47 4.76 -4.39
C ILE A 68 17.58 4.56 -5.44
N GLY A 69 17.25 3.89 -6.54
CA GLY A 69 18.16 3.70 -7.69
C GLY A 69 19.08 2.48 -7.62
N TYR A 70 18.89 1.59 -6.65
CA TYR A 70 19.62 0.32 -6.53
C TYR A 70 18.69 -0.86 -6.79
N GLU A 71 19.25 -2.02 -7.11
CA GLU A 71 18.44 -3.24 -7.22
C GLU A 71 17.71 -3.51 -5.89
N PRO A 72 16.44 -3.90 -5.95
CA PRO A 72 15.68 -4.18 -4.74
C PRO A 72 16.22 -5.41 -4.02
N TYR A 73 16.22 -5.37 -2.69
CA TYR A 73 16.72 -6.48 -1.87
C TYR A 73 15.78 -7.69 -1.91
N TRP A 74 14.47 -7.44 -2.02
CA TRP A 74 13.47 -8.50 -2.01
C TRP A 74 12.36 -8.18 -2.99
N THR A 75 12.09 -9.10 -3.92
CA THR A 75 10.92 -9.08 -4.80
C THR A 75 9.92 -10.17 -4.41
N PHE A 76 8.64 -9.82 -4.33
CA PHE A 76 7.56 -10.78 -4.08
C PHE A 76 7.31 -11.63 -5.34
N THR A 77 7.35 -12.95 -5.17
CA THR A 77 7.10 -13.92 -6.24
C THR A 77 5.91 -14.78 -5.88
N ASN A 78 5.04 -15.09 -6.84
CA ASN A 78 4.13 -16.22 -6.69
C ASN A 78 4.96 -17.51 -6.77
N LYS A 79 5.08 -18.22 -5.65
CA LYS A 79 5.68 -19.56 -5.59
C LYS A 79 4.66 -20.62 -5.97
#